data_AF-A0A8K0N9H5-F1
#
_entry.id   AF-A0A8K0N9H5-F1
#
_cell.length_a   1.000
_cell.length_b   1.000
_cell.length_c   1.000
_cell.angle_alpha   90.00
_cell.angle_beta   90.00
_cell.angle_gamma   90.00
#
_symmetry.space_group_name_H-M   'P 1'
#
loop_
_entity.id
_entity.type
_entity.pdbx_description
1 polymer ?
#
loop_
_entity_poly.entity_id
_entity_poly.type
_entity_poly.pdbx_seq_one_letter_code
_entity_poly.pdbx_strand_id
1 'polypeptide(L)'
;MKKEVVIKVQMNCDKCRRKAMKLAASADGVDSVKIDGEDKNQLVVVGEGVDPVILTGILRKKIGSSDIVKVEEKKKDDGEKKSEEPKIEPIAWYHYTPECCA
;
A
#
# COMPACT_ATOMS: atom_id res chain seq x y z
N MET A 1 -0.22 -15.32 -11.08
CA MET A 1 1.08 -15.41 -10.36
C MET A 1 1.08 -14.32 -9.30
N LYS A 2 1.45 -14.63 -8.06
CA LYS A 2 1.48 -13.61 -7.00
C LYS A 2 2.73 -12.75 -7.15
N LYS A 3 2.60 -11.45 -6.92
CA LYS A 3 3.72 -10.50 -6.91
C LYS A 3 3.87 -9.96 -5.50
N GLU A 4 5.12 -9.78 -5.09
CA GLU A 4 5.51 -9.06 -3.89
C GLU A 4 6.19 -7.77 -4.31
N VAL A 5 5.62 -6.65 -3.89
CA VAL A 5 6.09 -5.30 -4.22
C VAL A 5 6.47 -4.61 -2.93
N VAL A 6 7.71 -4.11 -2.86
CA VAL A 6 8.20 -3.31 -1.73
C VAL A 6 8.30 -1.86 -2.18
N ILE A 7 7.52 -0.99 -1.54
CA ILE A 7 7.47 0.44 -1.83
C ILE A 7 7.96 1.19 -0.60
N LYS A 8 9.00 2.02 -0.75
CA LYS A 8 9.41 2.96 0.29
C LYS A 8 8.48 4.17 0.23
N VAL A 9 7.85 4.50 1.34
CA VAL A 9 6.95 5.66 1.46
C VAL A 9 7.43 6.52 2.62
N GLN A 10 7.53 7.83 2.39
CA GLN A 10 7.90 8.76 3.44
C GLN A 10 6.72 8.96 4.41
N MET A 11 6.73 8.23 5.53
CA MET A 11 5.64 8.21 6.51
C MET A 11 6.11 8.74 7.87
N ASN A 12 6.08 10.06 8.05
CA ASN A 12 6.58 10.70 9.28
C ASN A 12 5.62 10.58 10.47
N CYS A 13 4.38 10.11 10.27
CA CYS A 13 3.33 10.12 11.27
C CYS A 13 2.48 8.84 11.28
N ASP A 14 1.93 8.42 12.42
CA ASP A 14 1.11 7.21 12.49
C ASP A 14 -0.21 7.34 11.71
N LYS A 15 -0.74 8.56 11.57
CA LYS A 15 -1.88 8.83 10.68
C LYS A 15 -1.52 8.54 9.22
N CYS A 16 -0.29 8.88 8.82
CA CYS A 16 0.26 8.67 7.49
C CYS A 16 0.39 7.16 7.22
N ARG A 17 0.93 6.41 8.18
CA ARG A 17 1.05 4.94 8.13
C ARG A 17 -0.29 4.24 7.99
N ARG A 18 -1.29 4.62 8.81
CA ARG A 18 -2.65 4.06 8.72
C ARG A 18 -3.31 4.36 7.37
N LYS A 19 -3.13 5.58 6.84
CA LYS A 19 -3.64 5.94 5.50
C LYS A 19 -2.94 5.14 4.39
N ALA A 20 -1.63 4.96 4.47
CA ALA A 20 -0.86 4.15 3.52
C ALA A 20 -1.34 2.71 3.48
N MET A 21 -1.47 2.09 4.65
CA MET A 21 -1.95 0.72 4.76
C MET A 21 -3.37 0.58 4.19
N LYS A 22 -4.28 1.49 4.52
CA LYS A 22 -5.65 1.48 3.97
C LYS A 22 -5.66 1.63 2.45
N LEU A 23 -4.91 2.59 1.90
CA LEU A 23 -4.86 2.82 0.47
C LEU A 23 -4.27 1.63 -0.30
N ALA A 24 -3.21 1.03 0.22
CA ALA A 24 -2.63 -0.15 -0.38
C ALA A 24 -3.56 -1.37 -0.28
N ALA A 25 -4.28 -1.53 0.83
CA ALA A 25 -5.25 -2.62 0.98
C ALA A 25 -6.50 -2.44 0.10
N SER A 26 -6.86 -1.20 -0.25
CA SER A 26 -7.95 -0.90 -1.17
C SER A 26 -7.57 -1.00 -2.65
N ALA A 27 -6.30 -1.29 -2.98
CA ALA A 27 -5.89 -1.42 -4.36
C ALA A 27 -6.30 -2.78 -4.94
N ASP A 28 -6.69 -2.79 -6.21
CA ASP A 28 -7.12 -4.00 -6.90
C ASP A 28 -6.01 -5.05 -6.96
N GLY A 29 -6.39 -6.31 -6.68
CA GLY A 29 -5.49 -7.45 -6.73
C GLY A 29 -4.60 -7.62 -5.50
N VAL A 30 -4.76 -6.82 -4.45
CA VAL A 30 -3.98 -6.95 -3.20
C VAL A 30 -4.58 -8.01 -2.27
N ASP A 31 -3.77 -8.99 -1.88
CA ASP A 31 -4.11 -10.02 -0.88
C ASP A 31 -3.67 -9.59 0.54
N SER A 32 -2.52 -8.94 0.65
CA SER A 32 -1.90 -8.62 1.94
C SER A 32 -1.02 -7.39 1.87
N VAL A 33 -1.05 -6.59 2.93
CA VAL A 33 -0.21 -5.41 3.10
C VAL A 33 0.48 -5.46 4.45
N LYS A 34 1.78 -5.19 4.45
CA LYS A 34 2.59 -5.08 5.67
C LYS A 34 3.44 -3.81 5.63
N ILE A 35 3.72 -3.27 6.80
CA ILE A 35 4.70 -2.20 6.95
C ILE A 35 5.96 -2.83 7.51
N ASP A 36 7.08 -2.60 6.84
CA ASP A 36 8.39 -3.16 7.14
C ASP A 36 9.45 -2.06 7.22
N GLY A 37 10.69 -2.47 7.51
CA GLY A 37 11.84 -1.59 7.74
C GLY A 37 11.90 -1.01 9.16
N GLU A 38 13.11 -0.76 9.63
CA GLU A 38 13.40 -0.27 10.99
C GLU A 38 12.67 1.04 11.30
N ASP A 39 12.60 1.95 10.32
CA ASP A 39 11.88 3.23 10.43
C ASP A 39 10.37 3.13 10.15
N LYS A 40 9.84 1.93 9.84
CA LYS A 40 8.45 1.69 9.42
C LYS A 40 8.04 2.54 8.20
N ASN A 41 8.97 2.66 7.25
CA ASN A 41 8.85 3.45 6.03
C ASN A 41 8.77 2.60 4.76
N GLN A 42 8.73 1.27 4.88
CA GLN A 42 8.57 0.37 3.75
C GLN A 42 7.20 -0.28 3.81
N LEU A 43 6.56 -0.42 2.66
CA LEU A 43 5.23 -0.99 2.53
C LEU A 43 5.36 -2.17 1.57
N VAL A 44 5.14 -3.36 2.10
CA VAL A 44 5.22 -4.64 1.40
C VAL A 44 3.81 -5.06 1.01
N VAL A 45 3.56 -5.13 -0.28
CA VAL A 45 2.27 -5.52 -0.87
C VAL A 45 2.41 -6.86 -1.56
N VAL A 46 1.57 -7.80 -1.19
CA VAL A 46 1.47 -9.11 -1.83
C VAL A 46 0.10 -9.22 -2.48
N GLY A 47 0.06 -9.62 -3.74
CA GLY A 47 -1.19 -9.76 -4.47
C GLY A 47 -1.05 -10.30 -5.88
N GLU A 48 -2.17 -10.63 -6.51
CA GLU A 48 -2.26 -11.08 -7.89
C GLU A 48 -2.90 -10.00 -8.77
N GLY A 49 -2.19 -9.58 -9.82
CA GLY A 49 -2.66 -8.49 -10.69
C GLY A 49 -2.35 -7.08 -10.18
N VAL A 50 -1.56 -6.94 -9.11
CA VAL A 50 -1.13 -5.63 -8.59
C VAL A 50 -0.24 -4.92 -9.62
N ASP A 51 -0.63 -3.69 -9.97
CA ASP A 51 0.18 -2.77 -10.76
C ASP A 51 1.02 -1.87 -9.82
N PRO A 52 2.36 -2.09 -9.73
CA PRO A 52 3.21 -1.32 -8.83
C PRO A 52 3.29 0.15 -9.23
N VAL A 53 3.16 0.49 -10.53
CA VAL A 53 3.27 1.88 -11.00
C VAL A 53 2.04 2.67 -10.60
N ILE A 54 0.84 2.11 -10.79
CA ILE A 54 -0.41 2.76 -10.39
C ILE A 54 -0.46 2.90 -8.87
N LEU A 55 -0.10 1.85 -8.13
CA LEU A 55 -0.08 1.85 -6.67
C LEU A 55 0.87 2.92 -6.11
N THR A 56 2.12 2.97 -6.59
CA THR A 56 3.09 4.00 -6.19
C THR A 56 2.61 5.39 -6.59
N GLY A 57 1.96 5.55 -7.75
CA GLY A 57 1.37 6.81 -8.18
C GLY A 57 0.27 7.31 -7.24
N ILE A 58 -0.60 6.44 -6.75
CA ILE A 58 -1.65 6.78 -5.79
C ILE A 58 -1.05 7.18 -4.44
N LEU A 59 -0.06 6.42 -3.94
CA LEU A 59 0.66 6.72 -2.70
C LEU A 59 1.38 8.08 -2.78
N ARG A 60 2.01 8.36 -3.93
CA ARG A 60 2.67 9.64 -4.21
C ARG A 60 1.72 10.83 -4.17
N LYS A 61 0.50 10.64 -4.68
CA LYS A 61 -0.54 11.68 -4.70
C LYS A 61 -1.19 11.90 -3.33
N LYS A 62 -1.41 10.85 -2.55
CA LYS A 62 -2.21 10.93 -1.31
C LYS A 62 -1.40 11.05 -0.02
N ILE A 63 -0.12 10.68 -0.04
CA ILE A 63 0.71 10.60 1.17
C ILE A 63 1.95 11.45 1.02
N GLY A 64 2.75 11.18 0.00
CA GLY A 64 4.03 11.84 -0.22
C GLY A 64 5.00 10.97 -1.01
N SER A 65 6.27 11.35 -1.04
CA SER A 65 7.30 10.66 -1.82
C SER A 65 7.27 9.15 -1.60
N SER A 66 7.15 8.43 -2.71
CA SER A 66 6.99 6.98 -2.76
C SER A 66 7.87 6.43 -3.87
N ASP A 67 8.72 5.45 -3.56
CA ASP A 67 9.68 4.85 -4.50
C ASP A 67 9.55 3.33 -4.49
N ILE A 68 9.55 2.71 -5.67
CA ILE A 68 9.54 1.25 -5.80
C ILE A 68 10.95 0.75 -5.51
N VAL A 69 11.09 -0.08 -4.47
CA VAL A 69 12.39 -0.65 -4.07
C VAL A 69 12.58 -2.03 -4.71
N LYS A 70 11.53 -2.85 -4.71
CA LYS A 70 11.60 -4.24 -5.17
C LYS A 70 10.28 -4.69 -5.76
N VAL A 71 10.34 -5.46 -6.85
CA VAL A 71 9.21 -6.19 -7.41
C VAL A 71 9.69 -7.61 -7.64
N GLU A 72 9.11 -8.57 -6.94
CA GLU A 72 9.40 -9.99 -7.07
C GLU A 72 8.15 -10.78 -7.45
N GLU A 73 8.33 -11.79 -8.30
CA GLU A 73 7.29 -12.73 -8.63
C GLU A 73 7.34 -13.91 -7.66
N LYS A 74 6.33 -14.04 -6.81
CA LYS A 74 6.18 -15.16 -5.89
C LYS A 74 5.46 -16.31 -6.61
N LYS A 75 6.15 -17.44 -6.80
CA LYS A 75 5.52 -18.71 -7.19
C LYS A 75 4.63 -19.20 -6.03
N LYS A 76 3.45 -19.73 -6.35
CA LYS A 76 2.40 -20.09 -5.39
C LYS A 76 2.92 -21.06 -4.32
N ASP A 77 2.71 -20.71 -3.06
CA ASP A 77 2.52 -21.70 -1.98
C ASP A 77 1.08 -21.50 -1.50
N ASP A 78 0.28 -22.56 -1.66
CA ASP A 78 -1.14 -22.62 -1.35
C ASP A 78 -1.34 -22.55 0.18
N GLY A 79 -1.87 -21.43 0.66
CA GLY A 79 -2.17 -21.21 2.07
C GLY A 79 -3.32 -20.24 2.25
N GLU A 80 -4.53 -20.80 2.32
CA GLU A 80 -5.80 -20.14 2.66
C GLU A 80 -5.69 -19.27 3.92
N LYS A 81 -6.17 -18.01 3.85
CA LYS A 81 -6.90 -17.37 4.95
C LYS A 81 -7.72 -16.16 4.49
N LYS A 82 -9.01 -16.43 4.37
CA LYS A 82 -10.21 -15.61 4.61
C LYS A 82 -10.08 -14.08 4.46
N SER A 83 -10.67 -13.63 3.36
CA SER A 83 -11.25 -12.33 3.09
C SER A 83 -12.11 -11.78 4.24
N GLU A 84 -11.87 -10.52 4.60
CA GLU A 84 -12.89 -9.64 5.17
C GLU A 84 -12.98 -8.44 4.24
N GLU A 85 -14.16 -8.24 3.66
CA GLU A 85 -14.48 -7.26 2.62
C GLU A 85 -14.58 -5.85 3.24
N PRO A 86 -13.67 -4.90 2.93
CA PRO A 86 -13.88 -3.52 3.31
C PRO A 86 -14.82 -2.87 2.30
N LYS A 87 -16.00 -2.48 2.78
CA LYS A 87 -17.00 -1.71 2.02
C LYS A 87 -16.33 -0.52 1.33
N ILE A 88 -16.51 -0.48 0.02
CA ILE A 88 -16.07 0.60 -0.86
C ILE A 88 -16.95 1.81 -0.56
N GLU A 89 -16.43 2.74 0.23
CA GLU A 89 -17.02 4.07 0.34
C GLU A 89 -16.47 4.94 -0.81
N PRO A 90 -17.33 5.70 -1.51
CA PRO A 90 -16.93 6.50 -2.65
C PRO A 90 -15.83 7.47 -2.22
N ILE A 91 -14.76 7.50 -3.01
CA ILE A 91 -13.59 8.36 -2.79
C ILE A 91 -14.05 9.80 -2.97
N ALA A 92 -14.59 10.39 -1.89
CA ALA A 92 -14.61 11.83 -1.73
C ALA A 92 -13.17 12.28 -1.96
N TRP A 93 -12.99 13.25 -2.86
CA TRP A 93 -11.72 13.92 -3.08
C TRP A 93 -11.28 14.47 -1.73
N TYR A 94 -10.48 13.69 -1.00
CA TYR A 94 -9.80 14.15 0.19
C TYR A 94 -8.84 15.20 -0.32
N HIS A 95 -9.26 16.46 -0.15
CA HIS A 95 -8.40 17.61 -0.27
C HIS A 95 -7.10 17.26 0.43
N TYR A 96 -6.01 17.30 -0.34
CA TYR A 96 -4.67 17.16 0.17
C TYR A 96 -4.49 18.26 1.24
N THR A 97 -4.71 17.91 2.51
CA THR A 97 -4.31 18.73 3.64
C THR A 97 -2.95 18.22 4.08
N PRO A 98 -1.87 18.95 3.77
CA PRO A 98 -0.52 18.59 4.21
C PRO A 98 -0.35 18.60 5.75
N GLU A 99 -1.39 18.95 6.50
CA GLU A 99 -1.39 19.13 7.97
C GLU A 99 -1.37 17.85 8.81
N CYS A 100 -0.87 16.72 8.31
CA CYS A 100 -0.59 15.59 9.21
C CYS A 100 0.77 15.73 9.93
N CYS A 101 1.63 16.66 9.50
CA CYS A 101 2.93 16.95 10.11
C CYS A 101 3.12 18.47 10.23
N ALA A 102 2.38 19.11 11.13
CA ALA A 102 2.73 20.40 11.71
C ALA A 102 2.98 20.18 13.20
#